data_AF-A0A5E3WIR8-F1
#
_entry.id   AF-A0A5E3WIR8-F1
#
_cell.length_a   1.000
_cell.length_b   1.000
_cell.length_c   1.000
_cell.angle_alpha   90.00
_cell.angle_beta   90.00
_cell.angle_gamma   90.00
#
_symmetry.space_group_name_H-M   'P 1'
#
loop_
_entity.id
_entity.type
_entity.pdbx_description
1 polymer ?
#
loop_
_entity_poly.entity_id
_entity_poly.type
_entity_poly.pdbx_seq_one_letter_code
_entity_poly.pdbx_strand_id
1 'polypeptide(L)'
;MSRIVDMDSTAFDLIKILMYFGYLGWSGTRIPLENVLQARRRADNPPLTIYVHVKEGIALVKRQRAYETRCKALSPQLALELVEALEAVGGVGIVRKDFDPFTAWSSVATFTNLA
;
A
#
# COMPACT_ATOMS: atom_id res chain seq x y z
N MET A 1 -8.45 -12.46 -11.41
CA MET A 1 -7.65 -11.52 -10.59
C MET A 1 -8.59 -10.90 -9.58
N SER A 2 -8.44 -11.21 -8.29
CA SER A 2 -9.26 -10.61 -7.23
C SER A 2 -8.54 -9.38 -6.70
N ARG A 3 -9.25 -8.26 -6.59
CA ARG A 3 -8.69 -6.96 -6.15
C ARG A 3 -9.54 -6.48 -4.97
N ILE A 4 -8.89 -6.16 -3.86
CA ILE A 4 -9.54 -5.59 -2.66
C ILE A 4 -9.22 -4.10 -2.66
N VAL A 5 -10.25 -3.27 -2.47
CA VAL A 5 -10.15 -1.82 -2.43
C VAL A 5 -10.54 -1.37 -1.03
N ASP A 6 -9.62 -0.71 -0.32
CA ASP A 6 -9.94 0.03 0.89
C ASP A 6 -10.51 1.40 0.47
N MET A 7 -11.78 1.65 0.80
CA MET A 7 -12.53 2.84 0.37
C MET A 7 -12.66 3.91 1.45
N ASP A 8 -11.90 3.85 2.56
CA ASP A 8 -11.92 4.97 3.52
C ASP A 8 -11.14 6.19 2.99
N SER A 9 -11.77 6.89 2.05
CA SER A 9 -11.28 8.10 1.39
C SER A 9 -11.14 9.30 2.33
N THR A 10 -11.68 9.21 3.55
CA THR A 10 -11.77 10.36 4.46
C THR A 10 -10.53 10.56 5.33
N ALA A 11 -9.70 9.52 5.48
CA ALA A 11 -8.41 9.64 6.18
C ALA A 11 -7.37 8.64 5.62
N PHE A 12 -6.79 8.97 4.47
CA PHE A 12 -5.58 8.33 3.95
C PHE A 12 -4.41 8.59 4.89
N ASP A 13 -4.33 7.79 5.94
CA ASP A 13 -3.45 8.01 7.05
C ASP A 13 -2.21 7.13 6.92
N LEU A 14 -1.14 7.71 6.36
CA LEU A 14 0.14 7.02 6.22
C LEU A 14 0.59 6.41 7.56
N ILE A 15 0.34 7.04 8.72
CA ILE A 15 0.75 6.43 9.99
C ILE A 15 0.00 5.12 10.26
N LYS A 16 -1.30 5.04 9.93
CA LYS A 16 -2.07 3.80 10.11
C LYS A 16 -1.52 2.71 9.21
N ILE A 17 -1.25 3.02 7.94
CA ILE A 17 -0.63 2.07 7.01
C ILE A 17 0.74 1.64 7.56
N LEU A 18 1.63 2.55 7.90
CA LEU A 18 2.95 2.20 8.44
C LEU A 18 2.84 1.38 9.74
N MET A 19 1.84 1.62 10.59
CA MET A 19 1.60 0.81 11.78
C MET A 19 1.06 -0.59 11.45
N TYR A 20 0.13 -0.71 10.49
CA TYR A 20 -0.36 -2.00 10.01
C TYR A 20 0.76 -2.83 9.34
N PHE A 21 1.70 -2.16 8.67
CA PHE A 21 2.75 -2.81 7.91
C PHE A 21 4.05 -3.02 8.70
N GLY A 22 4.34 -2.18 9.69
CA GLY A 22 5.60 -2.19 10.41
C GLY A 22 5.52 -2.10 11.93
N TYR A 23 4.32 -2.07 12.54
CA TYR A 23 4.19 -1.92 14.00
C TYR A 23 3.18 -2.89 14.64
N LEU A 24 3.35 -4.20 14.41
CA LEU A 24 2.99 -5.27 15.35
C LEU A 24 4.02 -6.42 15.15
N GLY A 25 4.86 -6.80 16.11
CA GLY A 25 4.83 -6.50 17.53
C GLY A 25 6.20 -6.44 18.21
N TRP A 26 6.12 -6.35 19.53
CA TRP A 26 7.16 -6.46 20.56
C TRP A 26 8.14 -7.65 20.40
N SER A 27 7.97 -8.50 19.38
CA SER A 27 8.73 -9.71 19.07
C SER A 27 9.57 -9.63 17.78
N GLY A 28 9.63 -8.47 17.10
CA GLY A 28 10.46 -8.30 15.89
C GLY A 28 9.97 -9.07 14.66
N THR A 29 8.73 -9.56 14.67
CA THR A 29 8.19 -10.40 13.59
C THR A 29 7.38 -9.54 12.61
N ARG A 30 7.99 -9.16 11.47
CA ARG A 30 7.36 -8.46 10.33
C ARG A 30 6.32 -9.37 9.64
N ILE A 31 5.11 -9.53 10.15
CA ILE A 31 4.08 -10.30 9.44
C ILE A 31 2.69 -9.68 9.64
N PRO A 32 2.11 -9.05 8.61
CA PRO A 32 0.79 -9.55 8.17
C PRO A 32 0.59 -9.67 6.65
N LEU A 33 0.96 -8.69 5.82
CA LEU A 33 0.48 -8.66 4.44
C LEU A 33 1.34 -9.43 3.43
N GLU A 34 2.66 -9.33 3.52
CA GLU A 34 3.55 -10.01 2.57
C GLU A 34 3.36 -11.54 2.63
N ASN A 35 3.16 -12.09 3.82
CA ASN A 35 2.88 -13.51 4.00
C ASN A 35 1.53 -13.92 3.43
N VAL A 36 0.50 -13.08 3.54
CA VAL A 36 -0.80 -13.33 2.89
C VAL A 36 -0.63 -13.32 1.37
N LEU A 37 0.10 -12.35 0.83
CA LEU A 37 0.39 -12.26 -0.61
C LEU A 37 1.25 -13.43 -1.10
N GLN A 38 2.22 -13.88 -0.30
CA GLN A 38 3.05 -15.04 -0.60
C GLN A 38 2.27 -16.35 -0.50
N ALA A 39 1.42 -16.53 0.52
CA ALA A 39 0.57 -17.70 0.68
C ALA A 39 -0.42 -17.82 -0.48
N ARG A 40 -1.02 -16.70 -0.93
CA ARG A 40 -1.86 -16.69 -2.13
C ARG A 40 -1.10 -17.10 -3.38
N ARG A 41 0.12 -16.57 -3.58
CA ARG A 41 1.00 -16.98 -4.69
C ARG A 41 1.33 -18.47 -4.65
N ARG A 42 1.59 -19.04 -3.47
CA ARG A 42 1.88 -20.47 -3.30
C ARG A 42 0.65 -21.36 -3.54
N ALA A 43 -0.54 -20.86 -3.24
CA ALA A 43 -1.80 -21.58 -3.41
C ALA A 43 -2.38 -21.47 -4.84
N ASP A 44 -1.58 -21.01 -5.81
CA ASP A 44 -1.97 -20.75 -7.20
C ASP A 44 -3.26 -19.90 -7.34
N ASN A 45 -3.52 -19.07 -6.33
CA ASN A 45 -4.63 -18.15 -6.34
C ASN A 45 -4.29 -16.95 -7.24
N PRO A 46 -5.29 -16.32 -7.88
CA PRO A 46 -5.05 -15.14 -8.69
C PRO A 46 -4.27 -14.07 -7.90
N PRO A 47 -3.23 -13.46 -8.52
CA PRO A 47 -2.41 -12.45 -7.86
C PRO A 47 -3.31 -11.33 -7.33
N LEU A 48 -3.11 -11.00 -6.05
CA LEU A 48 -3.80 -9.92 -5.36
C LEU A 48 -2.88 -8.70 -5.37
N THR A 49 -3.40 -7.58 -5.86
CA THR A 49 -2.74 -6.28 -5.75
C THR A 49 -3.56 -5.42 -4.80
N ILE A 50 -2.89 -4.81 -3.82
CA ILE A 50 -3.49 -3.93 -2.83
C ILE A 50 -3.00 -2.51 -3.13
N TYR A 51 -3.92 -1.62 -3.48
CA TYR A 51 -3.59 -0.22 -3.75
C TYR A 51 -3.70 0.60 -2.46
N VAL A 52 -2.68 1.40 -2.17
CA VAL A 52 -2.62 2.23 -0.97
C VAL A 52 -2.34 3.69 -1.38
N HIS A 53 -3.31 4.57 -1.11
CA HIS A 53 -3.29 5.98 -1.54
C HIS A 53 -2.48 6.88 -0.60
N VAL A 54 -1.19 6.59 -0.47
CA VAL A 54 -0.28 7.31 0.45
C VAL A 54 0.91 7.96 -0.25
N LYS A 55 0.91 8.03 -1.58
CA LYS A 55 2.06 8.53 -2.37
C LYS A 55 2.50 9.94 -1.98
N GLU A 56 1.55 10.84 -1.71
CA GLU A 56 1.86 12.20 -1.27
C GLU A 56 2.50 12.23 0.13
N GLY A 57 2.01 11.40 1.06
CA GLY A 57 2.58 11.27 2.39
C GLY A 57 4.01 10.71 2.35
N ILE A 58 4.23 9.68 1.53
CA ILE A 58 5.57 9.10 1.31
C ILE A 58 6.53 10.15 0.77
N ALA A 59 6.10 10.96 -0.21
CA ALA A 59 6.92 12.02 -0.77
C ALA A 59 7.33 13.06 0.30
N LEU A 60 6.45 13.38 1.24
CA LEU A 60 6.76 14.26 2.37
C LEU A 60 7.76 13.62 3.34
N VAL A 61 7.56 12.35 3.70
CA VAL A 61 8.50 11.61 4.58
C VAL A 61 9.90 11.55 3.96
N LYS A 62 10.01 11.18 2.68
CA LYS A 62 11.30 11.12 1.97
C LYS A 62 12.02 12.46 1.85
N ARG A 63 11.28 13.57 1.88
CA ARG A 63 11.83 14.94 1.92
C ARG A 63 12.15 15.42 3.34
N GLN A 64 12.16 14.53 4.33
CA GLN A 64 12.32 14.83 5.75
C GLN A 64 11.25 15.80 6.30
N ARG A 65 10.06 15.82 5.67
CA ARG A 65 8.91 16.65 6.04
C ARG A 65 7.81 15.82 6.71
N ALA A 66 8.20 14.80 7.47
CA ALA A 66 7.26 13.92 8.18
C ALA A 66 6.33 14.67 9.15
N TYR A 67 6.77 15.81 9.68
CA TYR A 67 5.99 16.68 10.57
C TYR A 67 4.72 17.27 9.91
N GLU A 68 4.67 17.32 8.57
CA GLU A 68 3.49 17.74 7.79
C GLU A 68 2.50 16.61 7.54
N THR A 69 2.84 15.42 8.04
CA THR A 69 1.99 14.23 7.98
C THR A 69 1.58 13.84 9.39
N ARG A 70 0.69 12.84 9.49
CA ARG A 70 0.39 12.23 10.79
C ARG A 70 1.56 11.41 11.36
N CYS A 71 2.61 11.16 10.59
CA CYS A 71 3.86 10.55 11.05
C CYS A 71 4.73 11.47 11.93
N LYS A 72 4.27 12.68 12.28
CA LYS A 72 4.99 13.60 13.18
C LYS A 72 5.35 13.03 14.57
N ALA A 73 4.68 11.95 14.98
CA ALA A 73 4.95 11.24 16.23
C ALA A 73 6.10 10.22 16.13
N LEU A 74 6.54 9.89 14.91
CA LEU A 74 7.66 8.99 14.65
C LEU A 74 8.95 9.81 14.53
N SER A 75 10.08 9.20 14.88
CA SER A 75 11.37 9.79 14.50
C SER A 75 11.49 9.81 12.97
N PRO A 76 12.14 10.82 12.36
CA PRO A 76 12.29 10.89 10.90
C PRO A 76 12.93 9.63 10.29
N GLN A 77 13.91 9.08 11.00
CA GLN A 77 14.59 7.85 10.61
C GLN A 77 13.63 6.64 10.60
N LEU A 78 12.85 6.45 11.67
CA LEU A 78 11.87 5.38 11.74
C LEU A 78 10.77 5.53 10.68
N ALA A 79 10.30 6.76 10.43
CA ALA A 79 9.32 7.01 9.39
C ALA A 79 9.85 6.62 7.99
N LEU A 80 11.12 6.92 7.71
CA LEU A 80 11.76 6.53 6.44
C LEU A 80 11.92 5.01 6.32
N GLU A 81 12.42 4.34 7.36
CA GLU A 81 12.57 2.88 7.37
C GLU A 81 11.24 2.14 7.15
N LEU A 82 10.16 2.65 7.74
CA LEU A 82 8.82 2.09 7.55
C LEU A 82 8.30 2.32 6.13
N VAL A 83 8.59 3.49 5.54
CA VAL A 83 8.24 3.78 4.13
C VAL A 83 9.00 2.88 3.18
N GLU A 84 10.30 2.68 3.39
CA GLU A 84 11.12 1.77 2.57
C GLU A 84 10.64 0.33 2.70
N ALA A 85 10.28 -0.09 3.91
CA ALA A 85 9.69 -1.40 4.14
C ALA A 85 8.35 -1.59 3.40
N LEU A 86 7.49 -0.58 3.40
CA LEU A 86 6.22 -0.60 2.66
C LEU A 86 6.44 -0.69 1.14
N GLU A 87 7.38 0.09 0.59
CA GLU A 87 7.72 0.07 -0.84
C GLU A 87 8.30 -1.27 -1.30
N ALA A 88 8.96 -1.99 -0.40
CA ALA A 88 9.51 -3.32 -0.68
C ALA A 88 8.43 -4.43 -0.73
N VAL A 89 7.20 -4.19 -0.26
CA VAL A 89 6.17 -5.24 -0.21
C VAL A 89 5.64 -5.55 -1.62
N GLY A 90 6.05 -6.70 -2.14
CA GLY A 90 5.56 -7.19 -3.44
C GLY A 90 4.06 -7.46 -3.43
N GLY A 91 3.32 -6.79 -4.32
CA GLY A 91 1.85 -6.88 -4.42
C GLY A 91 1.12 -5.69 -3.80
N VAL A 92 1.85 -4.69 -3.28
CA VAL A 92 1.31 -3.39 -2.88
C VAL A 92 1.59 -2.35 -3.96
N GLY A 93 0.55 -1.65 -4.40
CA GLY A 93 0.64 -0.51 -5.30
C GLY A 93 0.50 0.80 -4.53
N ILE A 94 1.56 1.58 -4.42
CA ILE A 94 1.52 2.93 -3.83
C ILE A 94 1.01 3.91 -4.86
N VAL A 95 -0.12 4.55 -4.56
CA VAL A 95 -0.84 5.40 -5.51
C VAL A 95 -1.16 6.76 -4.92
N ARG A 96 -1.45 7.70 -5.83
CA ARG A 96 -1.93 9.04 -5.47
C ARG A 96 -3.38 8.97 -5.04
N LYS A 97 -3.86 10.00 -4.35
CA LYS A 97 -5.26 10.09 -3.92
C LYS A 97 -6.27 10.10 -5.07
N ASP A 98 -5.88 10.59 -6.24
CA ASP A 98 -6.69 10.63 -7.46
C ASP A 98 -6.65 9.32 -8.26
N PHE A 99 -5.90 8.31 -7.80
CA PHE A 99 -5.88 7.01 -8.45
C PHE A 99 -7.19 6.28 -8.23
N ASP A 100 -7.88 6.06 -9.34
CA ASP A 100 -9.03 5.18 -9.40
C ASP A 100 -8.62 3.84 -10.04
N PRO A 101 -8.68 2.73 -9.29
CA PRO A 101 -8.35 1.42 -9.85
C PRO A 101 -9.32 1.01 -10.96
N PHE A 102 -10.56 1.52 -11.00
CA PHE A 102 -11.61 1.10 -11.92
C PHE A 102 -11.53 1.77 -13.31
N THR A 103 -11.02 2.99 -13.42
CA THR A 103 -10.77 3.65 -14.72
C THR A 103 -9.65 2.99 -15.53
N ALA A 104 -8.71 2.30 -14.86
CA ALA A 104 -7.74 1.46 -15.56
C ALA A 104 -8.34 0.15 -16.12
N TRP A 105 -9.61 -0.16 -15.85
CA TRP A 105 -10.25 -1.42 -16.25
C TRP A 105 -11.06 -1.31 -17.56
N SER A 106 -11.48 -0.11 -17.97
CA SER A 106 -12.24 0.11 -19.21
C SER A 106 -11.43 -0.19 -20.49
N SER A 107 -10.09 -0.26 -20.40
CA SER A 107 -9.24 -0.67 -21.52
C SER A 107 -9.15 -2.19 -21.74
N VAL A 108 -9.59 -3.01 -20.77
CA VAL A 108 -9.52 -4.49 -20.89
C VAL A 108 -10.82 -5.08 -21.46
N ALA A 109 -11.94 -4.37 -21.33
CA ALA A 109 -13.24 -4.83 -21.86
C ALA A 109 -13.41 -4.63 -23.38
N THR A 110 -12.44 -4.01 -24.07
CA THR A 110 -12.58 -3.70 -25.51
C THR A 110 -12.05 -4.82 -26.43
N PHE A 111 -11.40 -5.87 -25.90
CA PHE A 111 -10.78 -6.92 -26.72
C PHE A 111 -11.59 -8.22 -26.89
N THR A 112 -12.86 -8.27 -26.48
CA THR A 112 -13.71 -9.47 -26.67
C THR A 112 -14.90 -9.29 -27.62
N ASN A 113 -14.95 -8.20 -28.40
CA ASN A 113 -15.97 -8.02 -29.45
C ASN A 113 -15.35 -7.67 -30.81
N LEU A 114 -14.56 -8.59 -31.36
CA LEU A 114 -14.39 -8.71 -32.82
C LEU A 114 -14.51 -10.19 -33.17
N ALA A 115 -15.77 -10.60 -33.35
CA ALA A 115 -16.14 -11.75 -34.15
C ALA A 115 -16.15 -11.34 -35.63
#